data_AF-A0A847K687-F1
#
_entry.id   AF-A0A847K687-F1
#
_cell.length_a   1.000
_cell.length_b   1.000
_cell.length_c   1.000
_cell.angle_alpha   90.00
_cell.angle_beta   90.00
_cell.angle_gamma   90.00
#
_symmetry.space_group_name_H-M   'P 1'
#
loop_
_entity.id
_entity.type
_entity.pdbx_description
1 polymer ?
#
loop_
_entity_poly.entity_id
_entity_poly.type
_entity_poly.pdbx_seq_one_letter_code
_entity_poly.pdbx_strand_id
1 'polypeptide(L)'
;MTSKQRRNHILLTSIVAMVLGLALIVTLLFALPSSLGARAYSHENYDAATARYSQATKITPGFLDPWRAFYSLGTSQIAQGNIDAGIASLEQALELLPEDEKVGSAPADTDEEDMIGECRIRFNMSVGHEITGDEYYAAEDYVAAEASYLEAADAIAVCSPQSDQAQQQQDETEQKAQDAADKQESSEEGDEGDEGDEEENEGENGSEGESENEEPPLSPEEEELQERNRQGQEEYRNEQDQGYGDWDGENW
;
A
#
# COMPACT_ATOMS: atom_id res chain seq x y z
N MET A 1 31.08 11.72 -57.76
CA MET A 1 31.52 12.06 -56.38
C MET A 1 33.03 12.21 -56.36
N THR A 2 33.54 13.35 -55.88
CA THR A 2 34.99 13.57 -55.69
C THR A 2 35.53 12.76 -54.50
N SER A 3 36.84 12.46 -54.45
CA SER A 3 37.44 11.71 -53.32
C SER A 3 37.18 12.37 -51.96
N LYS A 4 37.12 13.71 -51.95
CA LYS A 4 36.76 14.53 -50.79
C LYS A 4 35.30 14.34 -50.37
N GLN A 5 34.36 14.26 -51.32
CA GLN A 5 32.95 13.97 -51.03
C GLN A 5 32.75 12.56 -50.46
N ARG A 6 33.46 11.55 -50.97
CA ARG A 6 33.41 10.18 -50.41
C ARG A 6 33.97 10.12 -48.99
N ARG A 7 35.11 10.78 -48.72
CA ARG A 7 35.71 10.82 -47.38
C ARG A 7 34.82 11.53 -46.36
N ASN A 8 34.18 12.63 -46.76
CA ASN A 8 33.22 13.34 -45.91
C ASN A 8 31.96 12.51 -45.66
N HIS A 9 31.45 11.78 -46.66
CA HIS A 9 30.31 10.87 -46.46
C HIS A 9 30.64 9.74 -45.47
N ILE A 10 31.81 9.09 -45.60
CA ILE A 10 32.23 8.01 -44.70
C ILE A 10 32.41 8.52 -43.26
N LEU A 11 33.00 9.71 -43.09
CA LEU A 11 33.14 10.36 -41.79
C LEU A 11 31.77 10.68 -41.18
N LEU A 12 30.85 11.26 -41.95
CA LEU A 12 29.49 11.54 -41.48
C LEU A 12 28.75 10.25 -41.06
N THR A 13 28.80 9.20 -41.88
CA THR A 13 28.14 7.92 -41.54
C THR A 13 28.75 7.28 -40.30
N SER A 14 30.07 7.40 -40.10
CA SER A 14 30.74 6.89 -38.90
C SER A 14 30.35 7.68 -37.65
N ILE A 15 30.25 9.01 -37.75
CA ILE A 15 29.83 9.86 -36.62
C ILE A 15 28.38 9.54 -36.26
N VAL A 16 27.48 9.44 -37.25
CA VAL A 16 26.08 9.06 -37.01
C VAL A 16 25.99 7.68 -36.34
N ALA A 17 26.71 6.68 -36.83
CA ALA A 17 26.73 5.36 -36.20
C ALA A 17 27.24 5.38 -34.76
N MET A 18 28.29 6.16 -34.45
CA MET A 18 28.78 6.31 -33.08
C MET A 18 27.76 7.01 -32.17
N VAL A 19 27.09 8.07 -32.64
CA VAL A 19 26.07 8.77 -31.87
C VAL A 19 24.90 7.84 -31.56
N LEU A 20 24.42 7.07 -32.55
CA LEU A 20 23.35 6.09 -32.35
C LEU A 20 23.77 4.98 -31.38
N GLY A 21 25.01 4.51 -31.48
CA GLY A 21 25.55 3.51 -30.55
C GLY A 21 25.62 4.03 -29.11
N LEU A 22 26.08 5.26 -28.92
CA LEU A 22 26.11 5.90 -27.59
C LEU A 22 24.70 6.13 -27.05
N ALA A 23 23.76 6.58 -27.88
CA ALA A 23 22.36 6.74 -27.49
C ALA A 23 21.77 5.42 -26.99
N LEU A 24 22.00 4.31 -27.71
CA LEU A 24 21.55 2.97 -27.28
C LEU A 24 22.16 2.53 -25.96
N ILE A 25 23.46 2.79 -25.75
CA ILE A 25 24.12 2.45 -24.48
C ILE A 25 23.51 3.26 -23.33
N VAL A 26 23.25 4.55 -23.55
CA VAL A 26 22.65 5.45 -22.55
C VAL A 26 21.21 5.01 -22.25
N THR A 27 20.41 4.67 -23.26
CA THR A 27 19.04 4.19 -23.03
C THR A 27 19.02 2.87 -22.25
N LEU A 28 19.91 1.93 -22.59
CA LEU A 28 20.03 0.67 -21.87
C LEU A 28 20.48 0.89 -20.42
N LEU A 29 21.39 1.84 -20.18
CA LEU A 29 21.89 2.12 -18.83
C LEU A 29 20.77 2.51 -17.88
N PHE A 30 19.79 3.30 -18.34
CA PHE A 30 18.64 3.71 -17.52
C PHE A 30 17.51 2.66 -17.48
N ALA A 31 17.21 2.00 -18.59
CA ALA A 31 16.10 1.06 -18.67
C ALA A 31 16.40 -0.31 -18.01
N LEU A 32 17.65 -0.80 -18.10
CA LEU A 32 17.99 -2.15 -17.66
C LEU A 32 17.69 -2.42 -16.18
N PRO A 33 18.04 -1.53 -15.22
CA PRO A 33 17.71 -1.77 -13.83
C PRO A 33 16.21 -1.90 -13.59
N SER A 34 15.39 -1.01 -14.14
CA SER A 34 13.93 -1.07 -14.00
C SER A 34 13.35 -2.36 -14.60
N SER A 35 13.79 -2.75 -15.81
CA SER A 35 13.31 -3.99 -16.44
C SER A 35 13.73 -5.25 -15.67
N LEU A 36 14.92 -5.26 -15.06
CA LEU A 36 15.36 -6.38 -14.22
C LEU A 36 14.65 -6.39 -12.87
N GLY A 37 14.35 -5.21 -12.32
CA GLY A 37 13.51 -5.07 -11.14
C GLY A 37 12.12 -5.66 -11.37
N ALA A 38 11.52 -5.37 -12.52
CA ALA A 38 10.16 -5.80 -12.86
C ALA A 38 10.05 -7.31 -12.89
N ARG A 39 11.00 -7.93 -13.59
CA ARG A 39 11.09 -9.38 -13.69
C ARG A 39 11.42 -10.05 -12.35
N ALA A 40 12.10 -9.34 -11.45
CA ALA A 40 12.33 -9.87 -10.11
C ALA A 40 11.06 -9.77 -9.27
N TYR A 41 10.33 -8.65 -9.36
CA TYR A 41 9.06 -8.42 -8.69
C TYR A 41 8.01 -9.45 -9.10
N SER A 42 7.82 -9.70 -10.40
CA SER A 42 6.86 -10.70 -10.90
C SER A 42 7.26 -12.15 -10.63
N HIS A 43 8.48 -12.38 -10.14
CA HIS A 43 8.92 -13.65 -9.60
C HIS A 43 8.96 -13.65 -8.06
N GLU A 44 8.29 -12.68 -7.42
CA GLU A 44 8.19 -12.50 -5.97
C GLU A 44 9.56 -12.38 -5.28
N ASN A 45 10.61 -12.05 -6.05
CA ASN A 45 11.95 -11.84 -5.53
C ASN A 45 12.12 -10.35 -5.18
N TYR A 46 11.42 -9.94 -4.13
CA TYR A 46 11.33 -8.54 -3.70
C TYR A 46 12.70 -8.00 -3.27
N ASP A 47 13.57 -8.81 -2.66
CA ASP A 47 14.97 -8.45 -2.38
C ASP A 47 15.72 -7.98 -3.64
N ALA A 48 15.63 -8.77 -4.71
CA ALA A 48 16.27 -8.43 -5.98
C ALA A 48 15.57 -7.24 -6.65
N ALA A 49 14.25 -7.15 -6.58
CA ALA A 49 13.48 -6.03 -7.12
C ALA A 49 13.91 -4.70 -6.46
N THR A 50 13.87 -4.63 -5.14
CA THR A 50 14.32 -3.48 -4.33
C THR A 50 15.74 -3.06 -4.68
N ALA A 51 16.68 -4.02 -4.80
CA ALA A 51 18.06 -3.70 -5.17
C ALA A 51 18.17 -3.06 -6.57
N ARG A 52 17.36 -3.53 -7.54
CA ARG A 52 17.36 -3.03 -8.92
C ARG A 52 16.69 -1.67 -9.03
N TYR A 53 15.56 -1.44 -8.37
CA TYR A 53 14.94 -0.11 -8.36
C TYR A 53 15.75 0.90 -7.57
N SER A 54 16.40 0.51 -6.47
CA SER A 54 17.35 1.39 -5.77
C SER A 54 18.51 1.82 -6.67
N GLN A 55 18.90 0.99 -7.63
CA GLN A 55 19.86 1.39 -8.65
C GLN A 55 19.22 2.36 -9.65
N ALA A 56 18.00 2.08 -10.12
CA ALA A 56 17.26 2.93 -11.05
C ALA A 56 17.08 4.36 -10.49
N THR A 57 16.60 4.51 -9.25
CA THR A 57 16.38 5.83 -8.62
C THR A 57 17.65 6.70 -8.54
N LYS A 58 18.84 6.07 -8.47
CA LYS A 58 20.13 6.78 -8.40
C LYS A 58 20.64 7.26 -9.76
N ILE A 59 20.20 6.63 -10.84
CA ILE A 59 20.74 6.90 -12.18
C ILE A 59 19.74 7.57 -13.10
N THR A 60 18.44 7.42 -12.87
CA THR A 60 17.39 8.00 -13.71
C THR A 60 17.46 9.53 -13.68
N PRO A 61 17.72 10.18 -14.83
CA PRO A 61 17.72 11.63 -14.93
C PRO A 61 16.30 12.20 -14.78
N GLY A 62 16.19 13.45 -14.33
CA GLY A 62 14.89 14.10 -14.11
C GLY A 62 13.98 14.26 -15.33
N PHE A 63 14.49 14.11 -16.57
CA PHE A 63 13.67 14.14 -17.78
C PHE A 63 13.10 12.77 -18.19
N LEU A 64 13.41 11.70 -17.43
CA LEU A 64 12.92 10.33 -17.66
C LEU A 64 11.97 9.89 -16.54
N ASP A 65 11.07 10.78 -16.12
CA ASP A 65 10.01 10.49 -15.15
C ASP A 65 10.50 9.69 -13.92
N PRO A 66 11.45 10.27 -13.14
CA PRO A 66 12.14 9.55 -12.07
C PRO A 66 11.18 9.02 -11.00
N TRP A 67 9.99 9.61 -10.85
CA TRP A 67 8.94 9.14 -9.95
C TRP A 67 8.60 7.66 -10.14
N ARG A 68 8.63 7.14 -11.38
CA ARG A 68 8.32 5.73 -11.66
C ARG A 68 9.28 4.79 -10.95
N ALA A 69 10.57 5.12 -10.92
CA ALA A 69 11.57 4.30 -10.24
C ALA A 69 11.42 4.32 -8.71
N PHE A 70 11.01 5.46 -8.16
CA PHE A 70 10.72 5.60 -6.72
C PHE A 70 9.44 4.86 -6.34
N TYR A 71 8.40 4.94 -7.18
CA TYR A 71 7.18 4.16 -7.03
C TYR A 71 7.50 2.65 -7.01
N SER A 72 8.20 2.14 -8.02
CA SER A 72 8.57 0.71 -8.08
C SER A 72 9.42 0.27 -6.88
N LEU A 73 10.32 1.14 -6.41
CA LEU A 73 11.12 0.89 -5.22
C LEU A 73 10.22 0.77 -3.98
N GLY A 74 9.31 1.73 -3.79
CA GLY A 74 8.38 1.76 -2.67
C GLY A 74 7.48 0.52 -2.61
N THR A 75 6.87 0.18 -3.75
CA THR A 75 6.06 -1.05 -3.89
C THR A 75 6.86 -2.30 -3.56
N SER A 76 8.09 -2.41 -4.08
CA SER A 76 8.96 -3.56 -3.79
C SER A 76 9.37 -3.65 -2.32
N GLN A 77 9.56 -2.50 -1.66
CA GLN A 77 9.88 -2.45 -0.23
C GLN A 77 8.71 -2.86 0.64
N ILE A 78 7.49 -2.40 0.32
CA ILE A 78 6.27 -2.84 1.02
C ILE A 78 6.08 -4.35 0.86
N ALA A 79 6.19 -4.88 -0.36
CA ALA A 79 6.09 -6.32 -0.61
C ALA A 79 7.19 -7.14 0.09
N GLN A 80 8.36 -6.54 0.35
CA GLN A 80 9.46 -7.14 1.11
C GLN A 80 9.22 -7.06 2.65
N GLY A 81 8.20 -6.34 3.11
CA GLY A 81 7.92 -6.08 4.52
C GLY A 81 8.70 -4.88 5.11
N ASN A 82 9.42 -4.11 4.28
CA ASN A 82 10.09 -2.88 4.70
C ASN A 82 9.14 -1.68 4.55
N ILE A 83 8.10 -1.64 5.37
CA ILE A 83 6.94 -0.76 5.21
C ILE A 83 7.32 0.73 5.25
N ASP A 84 7.99 1.19 6.32
CA ASP A 84 8.44 2.59 6.45
C ASP A 84 9.28 3.08 5.26
N ALA A 85 10.21 2.24 4.82
CA ALA A 85 11.08 2.57 3.69
C ALA A 85 10.29 2.64 2.38
N GLY A 86 9.25 1.79 2.26
CA GLY A 86 8.31 1.78 1.16
C GLY A 86 7.51 3.06 1.07
N ILE A 87 6.86 3.47 2.17
CA ILE A 87 6.10 4.73 2.27
C ILE A 87 7.00 5.92 1.92
N ALA A 88 8.19 6.01 2.51
CA ALA A 88 9.12 7.10 2.22
C ALA A 88 9.53 7.16 0.73
N SER A 89 9.66 6.01 0.05
CA SER A 89 9.94 5.99 -1.39
C SER A 89 8.72 6.41 -2.22
N LEU A 90 7.51 6.10 -1.78
CA LEU A 90 6.26 6.53 -2.43
C LEU A 90 6.02 8.04 -2.25
N GLU A 91 6.32 8.61 -1.08
CA GLU A 91 6.32 10.06 -0.87
C GLU A 91 7.27 10.76 -1.86
N GLN A 92 8.49 10.23 -2.04
CA GLN A 92 9.42 10.75 -3.05
C GLN A 92 8.90 10.61 -4.48
N ALA A 93 8.13 9.56 -4.77
CA ALA A 93 7.47 9.43 -6.07
C ALA A 93 6.40 10.52 -6.26
N LEU A 94 5.58 10.81 -5.24
CA LEU A 94 4.57 11.88 -5.28
C LEU A 94 5.22 13.26 -5.46
N GLU A 95 6.35 13.53 -4.80
CA GLU A 95 7.10 14.78 -4.93
C GLU A 95 7.64 15.01 -6.35
N LEU A 96 8.03 13.93 -7.03
CA LEU A 96 8.62 13.95 -8.37
C LEU A 96 7.59 13.82 -9.50
N LEU A 97 6.31 13.68 -9.15
CA LEU A 97 5.24 13.44 -10.09
C LEU A 97 5.00 14.67 -10.97
N PRO A 98 4.97 14.52 -12.32
CA PRO A 98 4.71 15.63 -13.20
C PRO A 98 3.23 16.04 -13.11
N GLU A 99 2.94 17.30 -13.45
CA GLU A 99 1.60 17.88 -13.27
C GLU A 99 0.51 17.17 -14.08
N ASP A 100 0.83 16.50 -15.19
CA ASP A 100 -0.11 15.74 -16.01
C ASP A 100 -0.52 14.40 -15.39
N GLU A 101 0.26 13.87 -14.45
CA GLU A 101 0.00 12.63 -13.72
C GLU A 101 -0.72 12.86 -12.37
N LYS A 102 -1.13 14.10 -12.07
CA LYS A 102 -1.86 14.45 -10.84
C LYS A 102 -3.37 14.29 -10.98
N VAL A 103 -4.08 14.15 -9.87
CA VAL A 103 -5.54 14.13 -9.91
C VAL A 103 -6.07 15.49 -10.38
N GLY A 104 -7.01 15.49 -11.32
CA GLY A 104 -7.63 16.70 -11.87
C GLY A 104 -6.87 17.35 -13.04
N SER A 105 -5.72 16.80 -13.46
CA SER A 105 -5.02 17.19 -14.70
C SER A 105 -5.34 16.30 -15.90
N ALA A 106 -5.87 15.09 -15.65
CA ALA A 106 -6.25 14.15 -16.70
C ALA A 106 -7.45 14.66 -17.52
N PRO A 107 -7.45 14.49 -18.86
CA PRO A 107 -8.68 14.60 -19.64
C PRO A 107 -9.72 13.61 -19.11
N ALA A 108 -11.01 13.94 -19.16
CA ALA A 108 -12.11 13.08 -18.72
C ALA A 108 -12.24 11.74 -19.51
N ASP A 109 -11.27 11.45 -20.38
CA ASP A 109 -11.29 10.40 -21.40
C ASP A 109 -10.06 9.47 -21.28
N THR A 110 -9.36 9.45 -20.14
CA THR A 110 -8.36 8.39 -19.88
C THR A 110 -9.10 7.07 -19.73
N ASP A 111 -8.79 6.10 -20.59
CA ASP A 111 -9.34 4.75 -20.51
C ASP A 111 -9.22 4.24 -19.05
N GLU A 112 -10.32 3.71 -18.52
CA GLU A 112 -10.49 3.27 -17.11
C GLU A 112 -9.40 2.28 -16.63
N GLU A 113 -8.63 1.70 -17.54
CA GLU A 113 -7.56 0.74 -17.26
C GLU A 113 -6.25 1.38 -16.75
N ASP A 114 -6.03 2.69 -16.94
CA ASP A 114 -4.83 3.36 -16.44
C ASP A 114 -5.16 4.35 -15.32
N MET A 115 -4.99 3.87 -14.08
CA MET A 115 -5.03 4.73 -12.90
C MET A 115 -4.00 5.87 -13.04
N ILE A 116 -4.46 7.11 -12.86
CA ILE A 116 -3.63 8.33 -12.83
C ILE A 116 -2.43 8.11 -11.88
N GLY A 117 -1.22 8.53 -12.29
CA GLY A 117 0.02 8.27 -11.56
C GLY A 117 -0.03 8.63 -10.07
N GLU A 118 -0.67 9.76 -9.71
CA GLU A 118 -0.87 10.15 -8.31
C GLU A 118 -1.66 9.10 -7.53
N CYS A 119 -2.76 8.60 -8.09
CA CYS A 119 -3.57 7.60 -7.44
C CYS A 119 -2.84 6.27 -7.32
N ARG A 120 -2.10 5.87 -8.34
CA ARG A 120 -1.29 4.65 -8.28
C ARG A 120 -0.30 4.67 -7.12
N ILE A 121 0.35 5.80 -6.89
CA ILE A 121 1.28 5.95 -5.75
C ILE A 121 0.52 5.94 -4.42
N ARG A 122 -0.56 6.70 -4.33
CA ARG A 122 -1.37 6.84 -3.11
C ARG A 122 -2.03 5.53 -2.66
N PHE A 123 -2.47 4.69 -3.59
CA PHE A 123 -2.98 3.35 -3.29
C PHE A 123 -1.92 2.51 -2.58
N ASN A 124 -0.70 2.44 -3.12
CA ASN A 124 0.36 1.65 -2.48
C ASN A 124 0.80 2.26 -1.14
N MET A 125 0.69 3.58 -0.98
CA MET A 125 0.97 4.25 0.28
C MET A 125 -0.10 3.91 1.32
N SER A 126 -1.37 3.92 0.92
CA SER A 126 -2.52 3.48 1.72
C SER A 126 -2.31 2.04 2.22
N VAL A 127 -1.89 1.12 1.33
CA VAL A 127 -1.53 -0.26 1.73
C VAL A 127 -0.43 -0.30 2.79
N GLY A 128 0.61 0.52 2.67
CA GLY A 128 1.67 0.60 3.68
C GLY A 128 1.15 1.06 5.05
N HIS A 129 0.29 2.07 5.07
CA HIS A 129 -0.35 2.55 6.29
C HIS A 129 -1.33 1.53 6.87
N GLU A 130 -2.06 0.77 6.04
CA GLU A 130 -2.93 -0.32 6.51
C GLU A 130 -2.13 -1.44 7.16
N ILE A 131 -1.03 -1.89 6.55
CA ILE A 131 -0.16 -2.91 7.15
C ILE A 131 0.36 -2.44 8.50
N THR A 132 0.75 -1.17 8.58
CA THR A 132 1.20 -0.55 9.84
C THR A 132 0.08 -0.54 10.89
N GLY A 133 -1.14 -0.21 10.48
CA GLY A 133 -2.33 -0.26 11.34
C GLY A 133 -2.63 -1.67 11.84
N ASP A 134 -2.56 -2.67 10.96
CA ASP A 134 -2.77 -4.09 11.29
C ASP A 134 -1.72 -4.59 12.30
N GLU A 135 -0.46 -4.15 12.17
CA GLU A 135 0.61 -4.46 13.13
C GLU A 135 0.34 -3.87 14.52
N TYR A 136 -0.09 -2.61 14.59
CA TYR A 136 -0.47 -1.97 15.86
C TYR A 136 -1.71 -2.59 16.48
N TYR A 137 -2.71 -2.91 15.64
CA TYR A 137 -3.95 -3.55 16.09
C TYR A 137 -3.64 -4.93 16.70
N ALA A 138 -2.79 -5.72 16.06
CA ALA A 138 -2.34 -7.01 16.58
C ALA A 138 -1.49 -6.89 17.87
N ALA A 139 -0.87 -5.74 18.08
CA ALA A 139 -0.14 -5.40 19.31
C ALA A 139 -1.06 -4.78 20.40
N GLU A 140 -2.37 -4.69 20.15
CA GLU A 140 -3.37 -4.05 21.01
C GLU A 140 -3.10 -2.55 21.27
N ASP A 141 -2.27 -1.92 20.43
CA ASP A 141 -2.07 -0.47 20.42
C ASP A 141 -3.12 0.18 19.49
N TYR A 142 -4.36 0.17 19.96
CA TYR A 142 -5.51 0.60 19.14
C TYR A 142 -5.45 2.09 18.75
N VAL A 143 -4.82 2.93 19.57
CA VAL A 143 -4.59 4.35 19.25
C VAL A 143 -3.67 4.49 18.03
N ALA A 144 -2.56 3.75 18.02
CA ALA A 144 -1.62 3.77 16.89
C ALA A 144 -2.21 3.09 15.64
N ALA A 145 -3.04 2.07 15.83
CA ALA A 145 -3.76 1.39 14.76
C ALA A 145 -4.75 2.34 14.07
N GLU A 146 -5.64 2.98 14.83
CA GLU A 146 -6.59 3.98 14.33
C GLU A 146 -5.87 5.07 13.54
N ALA A 147 -4.80 5.64 14.11
CA ALA A 147 -4.03 6.69 13.46
C ALA A 147 -3.47 6.22 12.10
N SER A 148 -2.94 5.00 12.03
CA SER A 148 -2.39 4.44 10.79
C SER A 148 -3.48 4.19 9.74
N TYR A 149 -4.65 3.68 10.15
CA TYR A 149 -5.79 3.52 9.23
C TYR A 149 -6.32 4.86 8.71
N LEU A 150 -6.37 5.90 9.55
CA LEU A 150 -6.74 7.24 9.09
C LEU A 150 -5.73 7.82 8.11
N GLU A 151 -4.42 7.59 8.30
CA GLU A 151 -3.40 7.94 7.32
C GLU A 151 -3.60 7.19 5.99
N ALA A 152 -3.96 5.91 6.05
CA ALA A 152 -4.28 5.11 4.86
C ALA A 152 -5.49 5.65 4.10
N ALA A 153 -6.56 6.05 4.80
CA ALA A 153 -7.76 6.63 4.20
C ALA A 153 -7.49 8.02 3.59
N ASP A 154 -6.75 8.88 4.29
CA ASP A 154 -6.37 10.21 3.78
C ASP A 154 -5.45 10.12 2.56
N ALA A 155 -4.52 9.15 2.55
CA ALA A 155 -3.63 8.93 1.42
C ALA A 155 -4.41 8.75 0.11
N ILE A 156 -5.52 8.02 0.12
CA ILE A 156 -6.32 7.68 -1.06
C ILE A 156 -7.53 8.61 -1.30
N ALA A 157 -7.95 9.42 -0.32
CA ALA A 157 -9.18 10.22 -0.39
C ALA A 157 -9.32 11.11 -1.64
N VAL A 158 -8.21 11.64 -2.18
CA VAL A 158 -8.22 12.44 -3.42
C VAL A 158 -8.58 11.63 -4.67
N CYS A 159 -8.43 10.30 -4.60
CA CYS A 159 -8.66 9.35 -5.68
C CYS A 159 -10.05 8.73 -5.66
N SER A 160 -10.73 8.71 -4.52
CA SER A 160 -12.05 8.09 -4.35
C SER A 160 -13.11 8.61 -5.32
N PRO A 161 -13.20 9.93 -5.62
CA PRO A 161 -14.14 10.42 -6.62
C PRO A 161 -13.83 10.00 -8.07
N GLN A 162 -12.66 9.43 -8.32
CA GLN A 162 -12.21 9.01 -9.66
C GLN A 162 -12.47 7.52 -9.94
N SER A 163 -12.74 6.71 -8.92
CA SER A 163 -12.92 5.27 -9.06
C SER A 163 -13.74 4.68 -7.91
N ASP A 164 -14.73 3.86 -8.25
CA ASP A 164 -15.51 3.10 -7.26
C ASP A 164 -14.60 2.19 -6.40
N GLN A 165 -13.50 1.68 -6.95
CA GLN A 165 -12.53 0.88 -6.21
C GLN A 165 -11.79 1.72 -5.16
N ALA A 166 -11.44 2.96 -5.49
CA ALA A 166 -10.79 3.86 -4.55
C ALA A 166 -11.73 4.28 -3.42
N GLN A 167 -13.01 4.48 -3.75
CA GLN A 167 -14.04 4.73 -2.74
C GLN A 167 -14.23 3.52 -1.82
N GLN A 168 -14.35 2.31 -2.38
CA GLN A 168 -14.52 1.10 -1.59
C GLN A 168 -13.32 0.88 -0.66
N GLN A 169 -12.09 1.00 -1.16
CA GLN A 169 -10.90 0.87 -0.33
C GLN A 169 -10.90 1.89 0.81
N GLN A 170 -11.20 3.17 0.52
CA GLN A 170 -11.26 4.19 1.57
C GLN A 170 -12.29 3.85 2.65
N ASP A 171 -13.51 3.44 2.26
CA ASP A 171 -14.58 3.10 3.19
C ASP A 171 -14.17 1.91 4.08
N GLU A 172 -13.51 0.89 3.50
CA GLU A 172 -12.96 -0.25 4.24
C GLU A 172 -11.89 0.17 5.26
N THR A 173 -10.96 1.04 4.86
CA THR A 173 -9.93 1.55 5.75
C THR A 173 -10.52 2.38 6.89
N GLU A 174 -11.50 3.24 6.61
CA GLU A 174 -12.18 4.05 7.63
C GLU A 174 -12.94 3.17 8.63
N GLN A 175 -13.53 2.07 8.16
CA GLN A 175 -14.18 1.09 9.03
C GLN A 175 -13.18 0.39 9.97
N LYS A 176 -11.96 0.08 9.50
CA LYS A 176 -10.88 -0.44 10.37
C LYS A 176 -10.46 0.58 11.43
N ALA A 177 -10.38 1.87 11.06
CA ALA A 177 -10.09 2.94 12.02
C ALA A 177 -11.15 3.00 13.13
N GLN A 178 -12.44 2.94 12.75
CA GLN A 178 -13.53 2.93 13.72
C GLN A 178 -13.49 1.70 14.65
N ASP A 179 -13.24 0.51 14.09
CA ASP A 179 -13.13 -0.71 14.91
C ASP A 179 -11.98 -0.63 15.92
N ALA A 180 -10.83 -0.06 15.53
CA ALA A 180 -9.74 0.21 16.46
C ALA A 180 -10.16 1.18 17.58
N ALA A 181 -10.84 2.28 17.24
CA ALA A 181 -11.35 3.23 18.23
C ALA A 181 -12.33 2.58 19.23
N ASP A 182 -13.27 1.77 18.74
CA ASP A 182 -14.25 1.07 19.57
C ASP A 182 -13.57 0.06 20.52
N LYS A 183 -12.51 -0.63 20.06
CA LYS A 183 -11.70 -1.53 20.90
C LYS A 183 -10.97 -0.79 22.02
N GLN A 184 -10.49 0.40 21.74
CA GLN A 184 -9.87 1.24 22.76
C GLN A 184 -10.87 1.55 23.88
N GLU A 185 -12.07 2.04 23.54
CA GLU A 185 -13.11 2.38 24.53
C GLU A 185 -13.51 1.16 25.37
N SER A 186 -13.68 -0.02 24.74
CA SER A 186 -13.98 -1.27 25.45
C SER A 186 -12.87 -1.73 26.39
N SER A 187 -11.60 -1.39 26.11
CA SER A 187 -10.47 -1.73 26.98
C SER A 187 -10.38 -0.82 28.22
N GLU A 188 -10.89 0.42 28.12
CA GLU A 188 -10.89 1.41 29.20
C GLU A 188 -12.07 1.18 30.17
N GLU A 189 -13.23 0.71 29.70
CA GLU A 189 -14.39 0.37 30.56
C GLU A 189 -14.18 -0.90 31.42
N GLY A 190 -13.16 -1.71 31.12
CA GLY A 190 -12.83 -2.93 31.88
C GLY A 190 -11.94 -2.73 33.12
N ASP A 191 -11.40 -1.52 33.35
CA ASP A 191 -10.43 -1.24 34.43
C ASP A 191 -11.03 -0.45 35.61
N GLU A 192 -12.27 0.04 35.53
CA GLU A 192 -12.96 0.72 36.63
C GLU A 192 -14.08 -0.13 37.25
N GLY A 193 -13.72 -1.01 38.20
CA GLY A 193 -14.74 -1.81 38.90
C GLY A 193 -14.31 -2.69 40.07
N ASP A 194 -13.28 -2.33 40.85
CA ASP A 194 -13.00 -2.98 42.15
C ASP A 194 -12.99 -1.95 43.29
N GLU A 195 -14.18 -1.54 43.76
CA GLU A 195 -14.35 -0.98 45.11
C GLU A 195 -15.69 -1.41 45.72
N GLY A 196 -15.59 -2.33 46.70
CA GLY A 196 -16.32 -2.39 47.97
C GLY A 196 -17.86 -2.28 48.01
N ASP A 197 -18.53 -3.32 48.51
CA ASP A 197 -18.93 -3.35 49.93
C ASP A 197 -19.63 -4.68 50.30
N GLU A 198 -19.21 -5.20 51.44
CA GLU A 198 -19.73 -6.38 52.13
C GLU A 198 -21.13 -6.12 52.73
N GLU A 199 -22.09 -7.04 52.61
CA GLU A 199 -22.99 -7.40 53.72
C GLU A 199 -23.47 -8.86 53.61
N GLU A 200 -23.43 -9.51 54.77
CA GLU A 200 -23.59 -10.94 55.05
C GLU A 200 -25.05 -11.43 54.99
N ASN A 201 -25.30 -12.65 54.47
CA ASN A 201 -26.17 -13.60 55.18
C ASN A 201 -26.00 -15.07 54.76
N GLU A 202 -26.21 -15.92 55.76
CA GLU A 202 -25.83 -17.32 55.90
C GLU A 202 -26.63 -18.32 55.04
N GLY A 203 -25.99 -19.44 54.67
CA GLY A 203 -26.66 -20.59 54.08
C GLY A 203 -25.73 -21.75 53.71
N GLU A 204 -25.72 -22.78 54.55
CA GLU A 204 -24.95 -24.03 54.48
C GLU A 204 -24.96 -24.82 53.15
N ASN A 205 -23.76 -25.34 52.82
CA ASN A 205 -23.43 -26.71 52.42
C ASN A 205 -23.54 -27.15 50.93
N GLY A 206 -22.38 -27.44 50.33
CA GLY A 206 -22.22 -28.62 49.46
C GLY A 206 -21.56 -28.43 48.08
N SER A 207 -20.28 -28.83 48.02
CA SER A 207 -19.59 -29.47 46.87
C SER A 207 -19.25 -28.66 45.62
N GLU A 208 -17.99 -28.87 45.18
CA GLU A 208 -17.28 -28.33 44.02
C GLU A 208 -18.06 -28.39 42.69
N GLY A 209 -18.00 -27.30 41.92
CA GLY A 209 -18.45 -27.20 40.53
C GLY A 209 -17.83 -25.97 39.85
N GLU A 210 -17.13 -26.20 38.74
CA GLU A 210 -16.58 -25.17 37.85
C GLU A 210 -17.73 -24.31 37.31
N SER A 211 -17.65 -22.99 37.53
CA SER A 211 -18.64 -22.03 37.03
C SER A 211 -18.19 -21.53 35.67
N GLU A 212 -18.83 -22.05 34.63
CA GLU A 212 -18.88 -21.40 33.31
C GLU A 212 -19.72 -20.11 33.48
N ASN A 213 -19.10 -18.95 33.31
CA ASN A 213 -19.84 -17.69 33.17
C ASN A 213 -20.55 -17.73 31.82
N GLU A 214 -21.86 -18.01 31.82
CA GLU A 214 -22.71 -17.79 30.66
C GLU A 214 -22.90 -16.28 30.48
N GLU A 215 -22.33 -15.74 29.40
CA GLU A 215 -22.65 -14.39 28.92
C GLU A 215 -24.17 -14.28 28.68
N PRO A 216 -24.79 -13.14 29.01
CA PRO A 216 -26.22 -12.95 28.79
C PRO A 216 -26.57 -13.13 27.31
N PRO A 217 -27.73 -13.72 27.00
CA PRO A 217 -28.12 -13.97 25.60
C PRO A 217 -28.22 -12.64 24.85
N LEU A 218 -27.44 -12.52 23.79
CA LEU A 218 -27.42 -11.39 22.87
C LEU A 218 -28.82 -11.08 22.35
N SER A 219 -29.12 -9.80 22.17
CA SER A 219 -30.36 -9.42 21.48
C SER A 219 -30.30 -9.88 20.01
N PRO A 220 -31.46 -10.12 19.36
CA PRO A 220 -31.48 -10.55 17.97
C PRO A 220 -30.77 -9.58 17.00
N GLU A 221 -30.68 -8.30 17.36
CA GLU A 221 -30.00 -7.26 16.57
C GLU A 221 -28.46 -7.33 16.75
N GLU A 222 -27.99 -7.63 17.95
CA GLU A 222 -26.56 -7.83 18.24
C GLU A 222 -26.03 -9.13 17.65
N GLU A 223 -26.85 -10.20 17.62
CA GLU A 223 -26.50 -11.47 16.99
C GLU A 223 -26.39 -11.31 15.45
N GLU A 224 -27.30 -10.55 14.83
CA GLU A 224 -27.22 -10.23 13.41
C GLU A 224 -26.00 -9.36 13.08
N LEU A 225 -25.63 -8.43 13.96
CA LEU A 225 -24.45 -7.60 13.81
C LEU A 225 -23.15 -8.40 13.95
N GLN A 226 -23.06 -9.28 14.96
CA GLN A 226 -21.89 -10.14 15.14
C GLN A 226 -21.71 -11.15 14.00
N GLU A 227 -22.81 -11.71 13.49
CA GLU A 227 -22.74 -12.63 12.34
C GLU A 227 -22.31 -11.92 11.06
N ARG A 228 -22.77 -10.68 10.85
CA ARG A 228 -22.33 -9.83 9.74
C ARG A 228 -20.84 -9.47 9.87
N ASN A 229 -20.38 -9.16 11.08
CA ASN A 229 -18.97 -8.87 11.37
C ASN A 229 -18.09 -10.11 11.16
N ARG A 230 -18.56 -11.30 11.57
CA ARG A 230 -17.86 -12.56 11.36
C ARG A 230 -17.75 -12.93 9.89
N GLN A 231 -18.82 -12.71 9.11
CA GLN A 231 -18.81 -12.91 7.67
C GLN A 231 -17.85 -11.94 6.97
N GLY A 232 -17.83 -10.66 7.38
CA GLY A 232 -16.86 -9.69 6.87
C GLY A 232 -15.41 -10.07 7.20
N GLN A 233 -15.14 -10.57 8.41
CA GLN A 233 -13.79 -11.05 8.79
C GLN A 233 -13.36 -12.31 8.03
N GLU A 234 -14.31 -13.21 7.72
CA GLU A 234 -14.04 -14.43 6.92
C GLU A 234 -13.83 -14.10 5.44
N GLU A 235 -14.55 -13.13 4.88
CA GLU A 235 -14.29 -12.58 3.54
C GLU A 235 -12.92 -11.90 3.49
N TYR A 236 -12.61 -11.04 4.46
CA TYR A 236 -11.33 -10.36 4.61
C TYR A 236 -10.14 -11.32 4.69
N ARG A 237 -10.27 -12.42 5.45
CA ARG A 237 -9.24 -13.48 5.51
C ARG A 237 -9.06 -14.18 4.15
N ASN A 238 -10.15 -14.40 3.41
CA ASN A 238 -10.09 -15.02 2.08
C ASN A 238 -9.58 -14.06 0.99
N GLU A 239 -9.67 -12.75 1.21
CA GLU A 239 -9.13 -11.72 0.32
C GLU A 239 -7.63 -11.46 0.59
N GLN A 240 -7.17 -11.56 1.85
CA GLN A 240 -5.73 -11.61 2.15
C GLN A 240 -5.03 -12.80 1.47
N ASP A 241 -5.67 -13.98 1.45
CA ASP A 241 -5.15 -15.18 0.75
C ASP A 241 -5.13 -15.02 -0.78
N GLN A 242 -5.85 -14.02 -1.33
CA GLN A 242 -5.90 -13.72 -2.77
C GLN A 242 -4.94 -12.60 -3.21
N GLY A 243 -4.16 -12.02 -2.29
CA GLY A 243 -3.19 -10.98 -2.61
C GLY A 243 -3.88 -9.69 -3.02
N TYR A 244 -4.17 -8.83 -2.05
CA TYR A 244 -4.63 -7.47 -2.30
C TYR A 244 -3.64 -6.75 -3.24
N GLY A 245 -4.11 -6.41 -4.44
CA GLY A 245 -3.38 -5.64 -5.43
C GLY A 245 -2.62 -6.47 -6.45
N ASP A 246 -3.34 -6.97 -7.47
CA ASP A 246 -2.82 -7.19 -8.83
C ASP A 246 -2.49 -5.81 -9.47
N TRP A 247 -1.62 -5.05 -8.80
CA TRP A 247 -0.87 -3.94 -9.36
C TRP A 247 0.61 -4.31 -9.25
N ASP A 248 0.84 -5.55 -9.68
CA ASP A 248 2.05 -6.06 -10.25
C ASP A 248 2.85 -4.92 -10.89
N GLY A 249 4.11 -4.84 -10.48
CA GLY A 249 5.10 -3.98 -11.10
C GLY A 249 5.37 -4.38 -12.55
N GLU A 250 4.34 -4.50 -13.39
CA GLU A 250 4.42 -4.98 -14.76
C GLU A 250 4.20 -3.88 -15.79
N ASN A 251 3.61 -2.73 -15.41
CA ASN A 251 3.42 -1.61 -16.33
C ASN A 251 4.36 -0.42 -16.05
N TRP A 252 5.56 -0.51 -16.65
CA TRP A 252 6.40 0.64 -17.05
C TRP A 252 7.05 0.40 -18.42
#